data_AF-A0A089HX63-F1
#
_entry.id   AF-A0A089HX63-F1
#
_cell.length_a   1.000
_cell.length_b   1.000
_cell.length_c   1.000
_cell.angle_alpha   90.00
_cell.angle_beta   90.00
_cell.angle_gamma   90.00
#
_symmetry.space_group_name_H-M   'P 1'
#
loop_
_entity.id
_entity.type
_entity.pdbx_description
1 polymer ?
#
loop_
_entity_poly.entity_id
_entity_poly.type
_entity_poly.pdbx_seq_one_letter_code
_entity_poly.pdbx_strand_id
1 'polypeptide(L)'
;MDKDTLLELSKKLNTEYEIGIWSETTDFFERQDIVNSSVKYSEGQYNIVIKLKEFNLSAAKTIFASLVRFIEYKSTFYVREDTESSFEYYLLSSTDNKKAFLFHVVFQ
;
A
#
# COMPACT_ATOMS: atom_id res chain seq x y z
N MET A 1 14.02 -8.65 3.41
CA MET A 1 14.03 -7.56 2.41
C MET A 1 13.76 -6.28 3.16
N ASP A 2 14.53 -5.23 2.90
CA ASP A 2 14.33 -3.89 3.46
C ASP A 2 13.67 -2.97 2.42
N LYS A 3 13.37 -1.74 2.84
CA LYS A 3 12.76 -0.71 1.98
C LYS A 3 13.60 -0.41 0.75
N ASP A 4 14.90 -0.19 0.93
CA ASP A 4 15.79 0.18 -0.18
C ASP A 4 15.81 -0.92 -1.24
N THR A 5 15.90 -2.19 -0.83
CA THR A 5 15.84 -3.33 -1.75
C THR A 5 14.50 -3.40 -2.48
N LEU A 6 13.38 -3.15 -1.78
CA LEU A 6 12.05 -3.16 -2.40
C LEU A 6 11.87 -2.02 -3.41
N LEU A 7 12.36 -0.81 -3.09
CA LEU A 7 12.31 0.34 -3.99
C LEU A 7 13.27 0.20 -5.19
N GLU A 8 14.43 -0.44 -5.01
CA GLU A 8 15.31 -0.78 -6.13
C GLU A 8 14.68 -1.85 -7.05
N LEU A 9 13.91 -2.77 -6.49
CA LEU A 9 13.18 -3.77 -7.27
C LEU A 9 12.03 -3.13 -8.07
N SER A 10 11.29 -2.19 -7.48
CA SER A 10 10.16 -1.53 -8.15
C SER A 10 10.60 -0.77 -9.42
N LYS A 11 11.80 -0.18 -9.42
CA LYS A 11 12.40 0.50 -10.59
C LYS A 11 12.57 -0.41 -11.82
N LYS A 12 12.53 -1.74 -11.65
CA LYS A 12 12.66 -2.73 -12.74
C LYS A 12 11.31 -3.22 -13.26
N LEU A 13 10.21 -2.77 -12.66
CA LEU A 13 8.84 -3.18 -12.95
C LEU A 13 8.06 -2.01 -13.56
N ASN A 14 6.97 -2.31 -14.26
CA ASN A 14 6.05 -1.29 -14.71
C ASN A 14 5.05 -0.99 -13.59
N THR A 15 5.22 0.15 -12.91
CA THR A 15 4.34 0.66 -11.85
C THR A 15 3.55 1.89 -12.29
N GLU A 16 3.29 2.02 -13.59
CA GLU A 16 2.47 3.10 -14.16
C GLU A 16 1.07 3.17 -13.53
N TYR A 17 0.46 4.35 -13.64
CA TYR A 17 -0.87 4.56 -13.12
C TYR A 17 -1.89 3.67 -13.86
N GLU A 18 -2.65 2.94 -13.05
CA GLU A 18 -3.80 2.17 -13.47
C GLU A 18 -5.05 2.57 -12.69
N ILE A 19 -6.10 2.90 -13.44
CA ILE A 19 -7.39 3.32 -12.89
C ILE A 19 -8.05 2.19 -12.08
N GLY A 20 -7.87 0.93 -12.48
CA GLY A 20 -8.42 -0.23 -11.77
C GLY A 20 -7.88 -0.32 -10.34
N ILE A 21 -6.56 -0.32 -10.20
CA ILE A 21 -5.87 -0.32 -8.91
C ILE A 21 -6.30 0.87 -8.05
N TRP A 22 -6.38 2.07 -8.63
CA TRP A 22 -6.84 3.26 -7.92
C TRP A 22 -8.29 3.09 -7.41
N SER A 23 -9.19 2.62 -8.28
CA SER A 23 -10.60 2.45 -7.98
C SER A 23 -10.84 1.38 -6.92
N GLU A 24 -10.19 0.22 -7.04
CA GLU A 24 -10.29 -0.90 -6.09
C GLU A 24 -9.75 -0.52 -4.72
N THR A 25 -8.62 0.18 -4.69
CA THR A 25 -8.00 0.65 -3.44
C THR A 25 -8.90 1.67 -2.74
N THR A 26 -9.50 2.59 -3.51
CA THR A 26 -10.42 3.59 -2.95
C THR A 26 -11.67 2.93 -2.37
N ASP A 27 -12.32 2.05 -3.13
CA ASP A 27 -13.51 1.30 -2.66
C ASP A 27 -13.20 0.44 -1.43
N PHE A 28 -12.01 -0.19 -1.38
CA PHE A 28 -11.59 -0.97 -0.21
C PHE A 28 -11.57 -0.12 1.06
N PHE A 29 -10.99 1.09 1.01
CA PHE A 29 -10.85 1.96 2.18
C PHE A 29 -12.14 2.64 2.60
N GLU A 30 -13.06 2.92 1.67
CA GLU A 30 -14.41 3.42 1.98
C GLU A 30 -15.21 2.45 2.87
N ARG A 31 -14.87 1.15 2.86
CA ARG A 31 -15.52 0.10 3.64
C ARG A 31 -14.81 -0.22 4.96
N GLN A 32 -13.66 0.39 5.24
CA GLN A 32 -12.91 0.11 6.48
C GLN A 32 -13.42 0.95 7.64
N ASP A 33 -13.22 0.44 8.86
CA ASP A 33 -13.56 1.16 10.08
C ASP A 33 -12.50 2.23 10.44
N ILE A 34 -12.37 3.25 9.60
CA ILE A 34 -11.38 4.33 9.68
C ILE A 34 -12.07 5.70 9.69
N VAL A 35 -11.35 6.76 10.08
CA VAL A 35 -11.90 8.13 10.04
C VAL A 35 -11.96 8.64 8.62
N ASN A 36 -10.86 8.50 7.87
CA ASN A 36 -10.80 8.80 6.45
C ASN A 36 -9.55 8.15 5.82
N SER A 37 -9.52 8.18 4.48
CA SER A 37 -8.37 7.81 3.68
C SER A 37 -8.21 8.75 2.49
N SER A 38 -7.00 8.85 1.96
CA SER A 38 -6.74 9.47 0.66
C SER A 38 -5.78 8.62 -0.16
N VAL A 39 -6.01 8.55 -1.47
CA VAL A 39 -5.16 7.82 -2.43
C VAL A 39 -4.71 8.78 -3.51
N LYS A 40 -3.40 8.98 -3.64
CA LYS A 40 -2.79 9.84 -4.67
C LYS A 40 -1.73 9.06 -5.42
N TYR A 41 -1.67 9.19 -6.73
CA TYR A 41 -0.59 8.61 -7.51
C TYR A 41 0.44 9.69 -7.84
N SER A 42 1.72 9.41 -7.59
CA SER A 42 2.85 10.25 -7.99
C SER A 42 4.12 9.42 -8.11
N GLU A 43 4.97 9.75 -9.08
CA GLU A 43 6.31 9.17 -9.23
C GLU A 43 6.36 7.63 -9.28
N GLY A 44 5.38 6.97 -9.93
CA GLY A 44 5.37 5.51 -10.04
C GLY A 44 4.80 4.78 -8.82
N GLN A 45 4.13 5.51 -7.92
CA GLN A 45 3.66 4.99 -6.64
C GLN A 45 2.29 5.55 -6.26
N TYR A 46 1.46 4.70 -5.64
CA TYR A 46 0.25 5.12 -4.95
C TYR A 46 0.56 5.43 -3.49
N ASN A 47 0.37 6.68 -3.11
CA ASN A 47 0.53 7.22 -1.77
C ASN A 47 -0.84 7.22 -1.09
N ILE A 48 -0.95 6.41 -0.05
CA ILE A 48 -2.20 6.14 0.66
C ILE A 48 -2.02 6.62 2.09
N VAL A 49 -2.82 7.60 2.51
CA VAL A 49 -2.82 8.10 3.90
C VAL A 49 -4.13 7.70 4.55
N ILE A 50 -4.06 7.06 5.70
CA ILE A 50 -5.19 6.49 6.44
C ILE A 50 -5.19 7.08 7.84
N LYS A 51 -6.30 7.72 8.22
CA LYS A 51 -6.52 8.17 9.58
C LYS A 51 -7.32 7.15 10.36
N LEU A 52 -6.71 6.57 11.38
CA LEU A 52 -7.36 5.64 12.29
C LEU A 52 -8.26 6.39 13.29
N LYS A 53 -9.26 5.69 13.82
CA LYS A 53 -10.07 6.20 14.95
C LYS A 53 -9.22 6.31 16.22
N GLU A 54 -8.36 5.32 16.41
CA GLU A 54 -7.39 5.24 17.49
C GLU A 54 -6.05 4.79 16.89
N PHE A 55 -4.96 5.48 17.23
CA PHE A 55 -3.63 5.13 16.74
C PHE A 55 -3.16 3.82 17.39
N ASN A 56 -3.46 2.72 16.70
CA ASN A 56 -3.28 1.36 17.20
C ASN A 56 -2.66 0.47 16.13
N LEU A 57 -1.50 -0.11 16.46
CA LEU A 57 -0.78 -1.00 15.57
C LEU A 57 -1.58 -2.25 15.17
N SER A 58 -2.40 -2.80 16.07
CA SER A 58 -3.21 -3.98 15.79
C SER A 58 -4.27 -3.69 14.72
N ALA A 59 -4.90 -2.50 14.79
CA ALA A 59 -5.86 -2.06 13.77
C ALA A 59 -5.16 -1.85 12.43
N ALA A 60 -4.02 -1.13 12.42
CA ALA A 60 -3.22 -0.91 11.22
C ALA A 60 -2.81 -2.22 10.54
N LYS A 61 -2.28 -3.19 11.31
CA LYS A 61 -1.91 -4.52 10.80
C LYS A 61 -3.09 -5.27 10.20
N THR A 62 -4.26 -5.18 10.85
CA THR A 62 -5.47 -5.86 10.39
C THR A 62 -5.97 -5.29 9.07
N ILE A 63 -6.03 -3.96 8.96
CA ILE A 63 -6.44 -3.26 7.73
C ILE A 63 -5.43 -3.54 6.61
N PHE A 64 -4.13 -3.41 6.89
CA PHE A 64 -3.08 -3.67 5.90
C PHE A 64 -3.10 -5.13 5.41
N ALA A 65 -3.18 -6.11 6.29
CA ALA A 65 -3.26 -7.52 5.89
C ALA A 65 -4.51 -7.82 5.04
N SER A 66 -5.63 -7.15 5.32
CA SER A 66 -6.84 -7.26 4.50
C SER A 66 -6.67 -6.60 3.13
N LEU A 67 -5.98 -5.46 3.04
CA LEU A 67 -5.62 -4.83 1.78
C LEU A 67 -4.77 -5.77 0.92
N VAL A 68 -3.68 -6.31 1.50
CA VAL A 68 -2.77 -7.23 0.79
C VAL A 68 -3.54 -8.39 0.18
N ARG A 69 -4.37 -9.08 0.97
CA ARG A 69 -5.19 -10.21 0.47
C ARG A 69 -6.21 -9.82 -0.60
N PHE A 70 -6.65 -8.55 -0.61
CA PHE A 70 -7.63 -8.06 -1.56
C PHE A 70 -7.00 -7.75 -2.92
N ILE A 71 -5.77 -7.23 -2.96
CA ILE A 71 -5.15 -6.68 -4.17
C ILE A 71 -3.87 -7.40 -4.62
N GLU A 72 -3.44 -8.46 -3.92
CA GLU A 72 -2.19 -9.16 -4.24
C GLU A 72 -2.21 -9.80 -5.63
N TYR A 73 -1.09 -9.63 -6.34
CA TYR A 73 -0.74 -10.43 -7.49
C TYR A 73 0.17 -11.57 -7.08
N LYS A 74 0.61 -12.33 -8.08
CA LYS A 74 1.42 -13.54 -7.91
C LYS A 74 2.68 -13.34 -7.09
N SER A 75 3.39 -12.21 -7.27
CA SER A 75 4.59 -11.88 -6.50
C SER A 75 4.34 -10.62 -5.69
N THR A 76 4.16 -10.77 -4.38
CA THR A 76 3.82 -9.67 -3.48
C THR A 76 4.80 -9.62 -2.31
N PHE A 77 5.39 -8.45 -2.10
CA PHE A 77 6.37 -8.19 -1.05
C PHE A 77 5.97 -6.91 -0.32
N TYR A 78 6.17 -6.90 0.99
CA TYR A 78 6.04 -5.67 1.75
C TYR A 78 7.07 -5.56 2.87
N VAL A 79 7.34 -4.31 3.24
CA VAL A 79 8.14 -3.95 4.41
C VAL A 79 7.39 -2.91 5.23
N ARG A 80 7.73 -2.83 6.52
CA ARG A 80 7.11 -1.91 7.45
C ARG A 80 8.16 -1.07 8.15
N GLU A 81 7.95 0.24 8.17
CA GLU A 81 8.73 1.21 8.94
C GLU A 81 7.78 1.91 9.92
N ASP A 82 8.06 1.77 11.21
CA ASP A 82 7.24 2.39 12.26
C ASP A 82 7.95 3.68 12.72
N THR A 83 7.19 4.76 12.90
CA THR A 83 7.63 5.98 13.59
C THR A 83 6.82 6.18 14.87
N GLU A 84 7.10 7.23 15.64
CA GLU A 84 6.30 7.56 16.83
C GLU A 84 4.84 7.93 16.46
N SER A 85 4.61 8.44 15.25
CA SER A 85 3.32 8.98 14.82
C SER A 85 2.74 8.29 13.58
N SER A 86 3.40 7.24 13.06
CA SER A 86 2.92 6.53 11.88
C SER A 86 3.31 5.05 11.87
N PHE A 87 2.47 4.23 11.24
CA PHE A 87 2.86 2.91 10.75
C PHE A 87 2.90 2.96 9.24
N GLU A 88 4.07 2.73 8.64
CA GLU A 88 4.26 2.87 7.21
C GLU A 88 4.54 1.53 6.57
N TYR A 89 3.86 1.24 5.47
CA TYR A 89 4.06 0.04 4.69
C TYR A 89 4.40 0.40 3.26
N TYR A 90 5.44 -0.25 2.74
CA TYR A 90 5.72 -0.26 1.31
C TYR A 90 5.32 -1.63 0.78
N LEU A 91 4.38 -1.67 -0.16
CA LEU A 91 3.85 -2.88 -0.76
C LEU A 91 4.11 -2.86 -2.26
N LEU A 92 4.86 -3.85 -2.74
CA LEU A 92 5.14 -4.06 -4.16
C LEU A 92 4.49 -5.38 -4.58
N SER A 93 3.63 -5.33 -5.58
CA SER A 93 2.90 -6.48 -6.09
C SER A 93 3.01 -6.52 -7.61
N SER A 94 3.40 -7.67 -8.17
CA SER A 94 3.67 -7.81 -9.60
C SER A 94 3.11 -9.10 -10.19
N THR A 95 2.72 -8.99 -11.47
CA THR A 95 2.37 -10.11 -12.35
C THR A 95 3.63 -10.66 -13.05
N ASP A 96 3.47 -11.81 -13.74
CA ASP A 96 4.56 -12.41 -14.53
C ASP A 96 5.04 -11.52 -15.70
N ASN A 97 4.21 -10.58 -16.16
CA ASN A 97 4.50 -9.70 -17.30
C ASN A 97 5.15 -8.36 -16.89
N LYS A 98 5.82 -8.30 -15.73
CA LYS A 98 6.43 -7.10 -15.12
C LYS A 98 5.45 -5.96 -14.77
N LYS A 99 4.18 -6.07 -15.14
CA LYS A 99 3.10 -5.18 -14.70
C LYS A 99 2.94 -5.31 -13.19
N ALA A 100 2.98 -4.19 -12.48
CA ALA A 100 3.06 -4.13 -11.04
C ALA A 100 2.40 -2.86 -10.50
N PHE A 101 2.23 -2.80 -9.17
CA PHE A 101 1.94 -1.55 -8.48
C PHE A 101 2.82 -1.45 -7.22
N LEU A 102 3.15 -0.22 -6.87
CA LEU A 102 3.86 0.12 -5.64
C LEU A 102 2.95 1.01 -4.79
N PHE A 103 2.67 0.58 -3.57
CA PHE A 103 1.94 1.38 -2.58
C PHE A 103 2.90 1.85 -1.47
N HIS A 104 2.71 3.08 -1.03
CA HIS A 104 3.16 3.57 0.27
C HIS A 104 1.91 3.87 1.10
N VAL A 105 1.70 3.07 2.13
CA VAL A 105 0.53 3.16 3.02
C VAL A 105 0.96 3.71 4.36
N VAL A 106 0.42 4.85 4.76
CA VAL A 106 0.73 5.53 6.01
C VAL A 106 -0.50 5.55 6.89
N PHE A 107 -0.44 4.85 8.03
CA PHE A 107 -1.47 4.90 9.07
C PHE A 107 -1.10 5.94 10.13
N GLN A 108 -2.01 6.88 10.41
CA GLN A 108 -1.87 7.97 11.40
C GLN A 108 -3.07 8.01 12.34
#